data_AF-A0A0P9QTW9-F1
#
_entry.id   AF-A0A0P9QTW9-F1
#
_cell.length_a   1.000
_cell.length_b   1.000
_cell.length_c   1.000
_cell.angle_alpha   90.00
_cell.angle_beta   90.00
_cell.angle_gamma   90.00
#
_symmetry.space_group_name_H-M   'P 1'
#
loop_
_entity.id
_entity.type
_entity.pdbx_description
1 polymer ?
#
loop_
_entity_poly.entity_id
_entity_poly.type
_entity_poly.pdbx_seq_one_letter_code
_entity_poly.pdbx_strand_id
1 'polypeptide(L)' 'MADWVRNIPMRRAGKPSDVAGLVAFLASDDAAYLTGQAINIDGGLIMS' A
#
# COMPACT_ATOMS: atom_id res chain seq x y z
N MET A 1 -15.06 -13.69 -8.02
CA MET A 1 -14.14 -12.81 -7.30
C MET A 1 -13.64 -13.59 -6.09
N ALA A 2 -12.33 -13.70 -5.87
CA ALA A 2 -11.81 -14.47 -4.74
C ALA A 2 -12.36 -13.92 -3.41
N ASP A 3 -12.76 -14.79 -2.48
CA ASP A 3 -13.58 -14.40 -1.32
C ASP A 3 -12.92 -13.36 -0.41
N TRP A 4 -11.58 -13.32 -0.38
CA TRP A 4 -10.82 -12.34 0.40
C TRP A 4 -11.06 -10.88 -0.03
N VAL A 5 -11.41 -10.62 -1.30
CA VAL A 5 -11.68 -9.27 -1.79
C VAL A 5 -12.88 -8.63 -1.08
N ARG A 6 -13.81 -9.45 -0.56
CA ARG A 6 -14.95 -8.97 0.22
C ARG A 6 -14.53 -8.35 1.56
N ASN A 7 -13.35 -8.65 2.07
CA ASN A 7 -12.87 -8.12 3.34
C ASN A 7 -12.05 -6.83 3.17
N ILE A 8 -11.69 -6.46 1.94
CA ILE A 8 -11.03 -5.19 1.63
C ILE A 8 -12.09 -4.08 1.61
N PRO A 9 -11.96 -3.00 2.41
CA PRO A 9 -12.89 -1.88 2.39
C PRO A 9 -13.08 -1.25 1.01
N MET A 10 -12.00 -1.14 0.22
CA MET A 10 -12.06 -0.65 -1.17
C MET A 10 -12.71 -1.63 -2.18
N ARG A 11 -13.11 -2.84 -1.75
CA ARG A 11 -13.83 -3.85 -2.56
C ARG A 11 -13.14 -4.26 -3.86
N ARG A 12 -11.81 -4.14 -3.94
CA ARG A 12 -11.01 -4.56 -5.09
C ARG A 12 -9.63 -5.03 -4.66
N ALA A 13 -9.04 -5.92 -5.45
CA ALA A 13 -7.61 -6.20 -5.33
C ALA A 13 -6.78 -4.94 -5.68
N GLY A 14 -5.60 -4.86 -5.06
CA GLY A 14 -4.59 -3.87 -5.42
C GLY A 14 -4.08 -4.08 -6.85
N LYS A 15 -3.64 -2.99 -7.46
CA LYS A 15 -2.98 -2.94 -8.76
C LYS A 15 -1.53 -2.49 -8.57
N PRO A 16 -0.62 -2.78 -9.51
CA PRO A 16 0.76 -2.27 -9.44
C PRO A 16 0.85 -0.74 -9.25
N SER A 17 -0.10 0.00 -9.83
CA SER A 17 -0.19 1.45 -9.69
C SER A 17 -0.48 1.91 -8.26
N ASP A 18 -1.12 1.09 -7.42
CA ASP A 18 -1.45 1.47 -6.04
C ASP A 18 -0.19 1.50 -5.13
N VAL A 19 0.85 0.72 -5.47
CA VAL A 19 2.13 0.67 -4.73
C VAL A 19 3.23 1.54 -5.36
N ALA A 20 3.18 1.73 -6.69
CA ALA A 20 4.24 2.40 -7.44
C ALA A 20 4.55 3.82 -6.92
N GLY A 21 3.52 4.59 -6.57
CA GLY A 21 3.70 5.97 -6.06
C GLY A 21 4.47 6.02 -4.74
N LEU A 22 4.15 5.13 -3.79
CA LEU A 22 4.87 5.08 -2.51
C LEU A 22 6.31 4.62 -2.73
N VAL A 23 6.54 3.61 -3.57
CA VAL A 23 7.90 3.13 -3.87
C VAL A 23 8.74 4.24 -4.51
N ALA A 24 8.17 5.01 -5.45
CA ALA A 24 8.86 6.14 -6.06
C ALA A 24 9.22 7.21 -5.03
N PHE A 25 8.31 7.53 -4.10
CA PHE A 25 8.60 8.44 -2.99
C PHE A 25 9.72 7.91 -2.08
N LEU A 26 9.64 6.65 -1.65
CA LEU A 26 10.64 6.03 -0.78
C LEU A 26 12.03 5.93 -1.42
N ALA A 27 12.10 5.84 -2.74
CA ALA A 27 13.34 5.84 -3.50
C ALA A 27 13.88 7.26 -3.81
N SER A 28 13.13 8.31 -3.48
CA SER A 28 13.51 9.69 -3.74
C SER A 28 14.23 10.34 -2.55
N ASP A 29 14.87 11.48 -2.79
CA ASP A 29 15.53 12.27 -1.75
C ASP A 29 14.54 12.81 -0.69
N ASP A 30 13.25 12.93 -1.02
CA ASP A 30 12.23 13.39 -0.08
C ASP A 30 12.02 12.41 1.09
N ALA A 31 12.41 11.14 0.92
CA ALA A 31 12.33 10.11 1.95
C ALA A 31 13.66 9.88 2.68
N ALA A 32 14.67 10.74 2.52
CA ALA A 32 16.04 10.49 2.99
C ALA A 32 16.19 10.23 4.51
N TYR A 33 15.24 10.67 5.33
CA TYR A 33 15.24 10.45 6.78
C TYR A 33 14.25 9.37 7.24
N LEU A 34 13.60 8.67 6.31
CA LEU A 34 12.61 7.64 6.59
C LEU A 34 13.28 6.26 6.53
N THR A 35 13.40 5.61 7.69
CA THR A 35 13.96 4.27 7.81
C THR A 35 13.22 3.45 8.88
N GLY A 36 13.28 2.13 8.77
CA GLY A 36 12.65 1.20 9.72
C GLY A 36 11.12 1.21 9.73
N GLN A 37 10.48 1.80 8.72
CA GLN A 37 9.02 1.89 8.64
C GLN A 37 8.43 0.76 7.80
N ALA A 38 7.26 0.26 8.22
CA ALA A 38 6.39 -0.59 7.42
C ALA A 38 5.10 0.18 7.11
N ILE A 39 4.82 0.40 5.83
CA ILE A 39 3.65 1.15 5.38
C ILE A 39 2.70 0.21 4.65
N ASN A 40 1.48 0.10 5.14
CA ASN A 40 0.46 -0.76 4.55
C ASN A 40 -0.17 -0.09 3.32
N ILE A 41 -0.22 -0.84 2.21
CA ILE A 41 -0.94 -0.47 0.98
C ILE A 41 -1.86 -1.61 0.58
N ASP A 42 -2.99 -1.72 1.27
CA ASP A 42 -3.85 -2.91 1.19
C ASP A 42 -5.34 -2.58 0.96
N GLY A 43 -5.65 -1.32 0.68
CA GLY A 43 -7.03 -0.85 0.51
C GLY A 43 -7.86 -0.88 1.80
N GLY A 44 -7.20 -0.87 2.96
CA GLY A 44 -7.80 -0.85 4.29
C GLY A 44 -8.03 -2.24 4.91
N LEU A 45 -7.35 -3.26 4.40
CA LEU A 45 -7.55 -4.65 4.85
C LEU A 45 -7.04 -4.86 6.29
N ILE A 46 -5.92 -4.22 6.64
CA ILE A 46 -5.32 -4.24 7.97
C ILE A 46 -5.56 -2.88 8.63
N MET A 47 -5.99 -2.90 9.89
CA MET A 47 -6.08 -1.69 10.71
C MET A 47 -4.80 -1.61 11.56
N SER A 48 -3.88 -0.71 11.15
CA SER A 48 -2.63 -0.40 11.86
C SER A 48 -2.77 0.82 12.76
#